data_AF-A0A958RTL7-F1
#
_entry.id   AF-A0A958RTL7-F1
#
_cell.length_a   1.000
_cell.length_b   1.000
_cell.length_c   1.000
_cell.angle_alpha   90.00
_cell.angle_beta   90.00
_cell.angle_gamma   90.00
#
_symmetry.space_group_name_H-M   'P 1'
#
loop_
_entity.id
_entity.type
_entity.pdbx_description
1 polymer ?
#
loop_
_entity_poly.entity_id
_entity_poly.type
_entity_poly.pdbx_seq_one_letter_code
_entity_poly.pdbx_strand_id
1 'polypeptide(L)'
;MGVIFALVAFVTWGLAPLFWRALESVPAQELVIHRMIWGFATLTIVITLQKRWKEVFEVIKSPKIFFPLLLSALLIFWNWYLFIVAVNTHNVLQASLGYYLNPLVNVFFGLVFFKETIKKQQAFAISIAALGVGVLVGFHGEVPKLALLLCSTFAGYGVLRKSID
;
A
#
# COMPACT_ATOMS: atom_id res chain seq x y z
N MET A 1 26.97 3.66 0.56
CA MET A 1 26.10 2.72 -0.19
C MET A 1 24.62 2.87 0.13
N GLY A 2 24.20 2.85 1.41
CA GLY A 2 22.76 2.95 1.77
C GLY A 2 22.04 4.20 1.22
N VAL A 3 22.67 5.38 1.27
CA VAL A 3 22.10 6.63 0.73
C VAL A 3 21.85 6.55 -0.77
N ILE A 4 22.76 5.92 -1.53
CA ILE A 4 22.62 5.76 -2.98
C ILE A 4 21.44 4.84 -3.29
N PHE A 5 21.30 3.72 -2.57
CA PHE A 5 20.15 2.83 -2.75
C PHE A 5 18.83 3.51 -2.41
N ALA A 6 18.78 4.31 -1.34
CA ALA A 6 17.60 5.09 -0.98
C ALA A 6 17.24 6.10 -2.08
N LEU A 7 18.23 6.85 -2.59
CA LEU A 7 18.03 7.80 -3.67
C LEU A 7 17.48 7.13 -4.93
N VAL A 8 18.09 6.02 -5.37
CA VAL A 8 17.61 5.27 -6.53
C VAL A 8 16.18 4.80 -6.29
N ALA A 9 15.88 4.21 -5.14
CA ALA A 9 14.54 3.73 -4.82
C ALA A 9 13.49 4.86 -4.85
N PHE A 10 13.77 6.01 -4.24
CA PHE A 10 12.86 7.15 -4.23
C PHE A 10 12.68 7.76 -5.62
N VAL A 11 13.74 7.86 -6.42
CA VAL A 11 13.65 8.33 -7.82
C VAL A 11 12.82 7.36 -8.65
N THR A 12 13.07 6.05 -8.56
CA THR A 12 12.29 5.04 -9.28
C THR A 12 10.80 5.10 -8.91
N TRP A 13 10.50 5.26 -7.62
CA TRP A 13 9.11 5.43 -7.16
C TRP A 13 8.48 6.74 -7.63
N GLY A 14 9.22 7.85 -7.61
CA GLY A 14 8.75 9.14 -8.10
C GLY A 14 8.45 9.17 -9.60
N LEU A 15 9.18 8.36 -10.39
CA LEU A 15 8.94 8.19 -11.83
C LEU A 15 7.84 7.17 -12.16
N ALA A 16 7.37 6.39 -11.17
CA ALA A 16 6.38 5.35 -11.42
C ALA A 16 5.07 5.87 -12.06
N PRO A 17 4.49 7.02 -11.66
CA PRO A 17 3.30 7.55 -12.33
C PRO A 17 3.53 7.85 -13.82
N LEU A 18 4.73 8.30 -14.22
CA LEU A 18 5.06 8.54 -15.63
C LEU A 18 5.12 7.24 -16.43
N PHE A 19 5.69 6.18 -15.82
CA PHE A 19 5.73 4.86 -16.44
C PHE A 19 4.33 4.27 -16.65
N TRP A 20 3.46 4.33 -15.64
CA TRP A 20 2.09 3.80 -15.77
C TRP A 20 1.27 4.60 -16.76
N ARG A 21 1.43 5.92 -16.78
CA ARG A 21 0.80 6.78 -17.77
C ARG A 21 1.27 6.46 -19.20
N ALA A 22 2.54 6.13 -19.41
CA ALA A 22 3.02 5.69 -20.72
C ALA A 22 2.39 4.36 -21.18
N LEU A 23 1.80 3.60 -20.26
CA LEU A 23 1.08 2.35 -20.50
C LEU A 23 -0.43 2.51 -20.30
N GLU A 24 -0.97 3.72 -20.40
CA GLU A 24 -2.41 3.97 -20.19
C GLU A 24 -3.33 3.21 -21.16
N SER A 25 -2.80 2.79 -22.31
CA SER A 25 -3.49 1.93 -23.29
C SER A 25 -3.66 0.48 -22.84
N VAL A 26 -2.88 0.02 -21.86
CA VAL A 26 -2.97 -1.33 -21.28
C VAL A 26 -3.94 -1.30 -20.10
N PRO A 27 -4.91 -2.23 -20.02
CA PRO A 27 -5.83 -2.30 -18.90
C PRO A 27 -5.09 -2.40 -17.56
N ALA A 28 -5.52 -1.63 -16.56
CA ALA A 28 -4.89 -1.61 -15.24
C ALA A 28 -4.87 -2.99 -14.58
N GLN A 29 -5.88 -3.83 -14.85
CA GLN A 29 -5.95 -5.22 -14.37
C GLN A 29 -4.75 -6.04 -14.89
N GLU A 30 -4.45 -5.94 -16.19
CA GLU A 30 -3.35 -6.68 -16.82
C GLU A 30 -1.99 -6.26 -16.25
N LEU A 31 -1.79 -4.97 -16.04
CA LEU A 31 -0.56 -4.44 -15.44
C LEU A 31 -0.32 -5.00 -14.03
N VAL A 32 -1.35 -5.04 -13.19
CA VAL A 32 -1.24 -5.61 -11.84
C VAL A 32 -1.05 -7.12 -11.88
N ILE A 33 -1.74 -7.82 -12.78
CA ILE A 33 -1.59 -9.28 -12.95
C ILE A 33 -0.15 -9.62 -13.37
N HIS A 34 0.42 -8.93 -14.36
CA HIS A 34 1.81 -9.13 -14.75
C HIS A 34 2.77 -8.90 -13.58
N ARG A 35 2.56 -7.83 -12.81
CA ARG A 35 3.34 -7.57 -11.61
C ARG A 35 3.26 -8.71 -10.59
N MET A 36 2.07 -9.28 -10.38
CA MET A 36 1.89 -10.42 -9.48
C MET A 36 2.58 -11.69 -9.99
N ILE A 37 2.48 -11.97 -11.29
CA ILE A 37 3.14 -13.13 -11.91
C ILE A 37 4.66 -13.01 -11.75
N TRP A 38 5.24 -11.86 -12.07
CA TRP A 38 6.68 -11.66 -11.92
C TRP A 38 7.12 -11.67 -10.46
N GLY A 39 6.35 -11.06 -9.55
CA GLY A 39 6.63 -11.14 -8.12
C GLY A 39 6.60 -12.57 -7.59
N PHE A 40 5.60 -13.36 -7.99
CA PHE A 40 5.48 -14.77 -7.63
C PHE A 40 6.64 -15.61 -8.21
N ALA A 41 6.99 -15.39 -9.48
CA ALA A 41 8.11 -16.07 -10.12
C ALA A 41 9.44 -15.76 -9.40
N THR A 42 9.72 -14.49 -9.11
CA THR A 42 10.91 -14.07 -8.37
C THR A 42 10.95 -14.68 -6.97
N LEU A 43 9.85 -14.61 -6.21
CA LEU A 43 9.78 -15.20 -4.88
C LEU A 43 9.97 -16.72 -4.90
N THR A 44 9.41 -17.41 -5.90
CA THR A 44 9.56 -18.86 -6.08
C THR A 44 11.02 -19.24 -6.33
N ILE A 45 11.71 -18.48 -7.20
CA ILE A 45 13.15 -18.66 -7.44
C ILE A 45 13.92 -18.48 -6.13
N VAL A 46 13.67 -17.40 -5.38
CA VAL A 46 14.36 -17.12 -4.11
C VAL A 46 14.13 -18.23 -3.08
N ILE A 47 12.88 -18.68 -2.90
CA ILE A 47 12.54 -19.77 -1.96
C ILE A 47 13.22 -21.07 -2.36
N THR A 48 13.29 -21.36 -3.67
CA THR A 48 13.96 -22.55 -4.20
C THR A 48 15.45 -22.53 -3.91
N LEU A 49 16.12 -21.40 -4.18
CA LEU A 49 17.53 -21.22 -3.90
C LEU A 49 17.84 -21.30 -2.40
N GLN A 50 16.95 -20.77 -1.55
CA GLN A 50 17.07 -20.85 -0.09
C GLN A 50 16.63 -22.21 0.50
N LYS A 51 16.00 -23.09 -0.30
CA LYS A 51 15.44 -24.39 0.13
C LYS A 51 14.40 -24.28 1.25
N ARG A 52 13.65 -23.18 1.32
CA ARG A 52 12.67 -22.87 2.40
C ARG A 52 11.24 -23.34 2.12
N TRP A 53 11.07 -24.33 1.25
CA TRP A 53 9.75 -24.85 0.88
C TRP A 53 8.96 -25.42 2.07
N LYS A 54 9.65 -25.95 3.09
CA LYS A 54 8.99 -26.44 4.31
C LYS A 54 8.16 -25.34 5.00
N GLU A 55 8.70 -24.13 5.12
CA GLU A 55 8.01 -22.99 5.73
C GLU A 55 6.78 -22.58 4.92
N VAL A 56 6.87 -22.63 3.59
CA VAL A 56 5.73 -22.35 2.70
C VAL A 56 4.59 -23.34 2.95
N PHE A 57 4.91 -24.64 3.05
CA PHE A 57 3.89 -25.66 3.33
C PHE A 57 3.32 -25.55 4.75
N GLU A 58 4.13 -25.16 5.73
CA GLU A 58 3.65 -24.91 7.11
C GLU A 58 2.64 -23.76 7.14
N VAL A 59 2.91 -22.68 6.40
CA VAL A 59 1.98 -21.55 6.26
C VAL A 59 0.67 -21.98 5.58
N ILE A 60 0.75 -22.72 4.47
CA ILE A 60 -0.45 -23.19 3.74
C ILE A 60 -1.31 -24.10 4.62
N LYS A 61 -0.67 -24.95 5.45
CA LYS A 61 -1.36 -25.86 6.38
C LYS A 61 -1.94 -25.17 7.60
N SER A 62 -1.61 -23.92 7.87
CA SER A 62 -2.10 -23.17 9.03
C SER A 62 -3.16 -22.15 8.58
N PRO A 63 -4.47 -22.45 8.70
CA PRO A 63 -5.54 -21.51 8.35
C PRO A 63 -5.40 -20.16 9.05
N LYS A 64 -4.90 -20.16 10.30
CA LYS A 64 -4.67 -18.96 11.10
C LYS A 64 -3.67 -18.00 10.48
N ILE A 65 -2.71 -18.49 9.70
CA ILE A 65 -1.69 -17.68 9.02
C ILE A 65 -2.08 -17.48 7.56
N PHE A 66 -2.56 -18.53 6.90
CA PHE A 66 -2.94 -18.52 5.49
C PHE A 66 -4.04 -17.50 5.18
N PHE A 67 -5.12 -17.45 5.95
CA PHE A 67 -6.24 -16.56 5.64
C PHE A 67 -5.89 -15.07 5.79
N PRO A 68 -5.25 -14.60 6.89
CA PRO A 68 -4.79 -13.22 6.96
C PRO A 68 -3.77 -12.88 5.87
N LEU A 69 -2.88 -13.81 5.51
CA LEU A 69 -1.94 -13.62 4.39
C LEU A 69 -2.66 -13.45 3.06
N LEU A 70 -3.63 -14.30 2.75
CA LEU A 70 -4.44 -14.22 1.54
C LEU A 70 -5.19 -12.88 1.49
N LEU A 71 -5.82 -12.47 2.60
CA LEU A 71 -6.52 -11.20 2.67
C LEU A 71 -5.57 -10.02 2.54
N SER A 72 -4.37 -10.09 3.13
CA SER A 72 -3.32 -9.07 2.95
C SER A 72 -2.86 -8.97 1.49
N ALA A 73 -2.75 -10.11 0.79
CA ALA A 73 -2.41 -10.16 -0.63
C ALA A 73 -3.52 -9.55 -1.51
N LEU A 74 -4.79 -9.79 -1.18
CA LEU A 74 -5.92 -9.16 -1.86
C LEU A 74 -5.97 -7.65 -1.61
N LEU A 75 -5.72 -7.19 -0.38
CA LEU A 75 -5.70 -5.75 -0.08
C LEU A 75 -4.58 -5.03 -0.83
N ILE A 76 -3.38 -5.60 -0.88
CA ILE A 76 -2.28 -4.98 -1.64
C ILE A 76 -2.48 -5.08 -3.16
N PHE A 77 -3.16 -6.11 -3.65
CA PHE A 77 -3.62 -6.18 -5.05
C PHE A 77 -4.54 -5.02 -5.39
N TRP A 78 -5.61 -4.85 -4.61
CA TRP A 78 -6.58 -3.77 -4.81
C TRP A 78 -5.93 -2.40 -4.66
N ASN A 79 -5.01 -2.25 -3.71
CA ASN A 79 -4.25 -1.02 -3.54
C ASN A 79 -3.47 -0.64 -4.80
N TRP A 80 -2.71 -1.58 -5.38
CA TRP A 80 -1.97 -1.34 -6.62
C TRP A 80 -2.88 -1.09 -7.81
N TYR A 81 -3.98 -1.84 -7.91
CA TYR A 81 -4.98 -1.63 -8.95
C TYR A 81 -5.57 -0.23 -8.89
N LEU A 82 -6.03 0.21 -7.72
CA LEU A 82 -6.57 1.55 -7.51
C LEU A 82 -5.54 2.64 -7.81
N PHE A 83 -4.26 2.40 -7.50
CA PHE A 83 -3.19 3.35 -7.81
C PHE A 83 -2.99 3.50 -9.31
N ILE A 84 -2.91 2.39 -10.06
CA ILE A 84 -2.77 2.43 -11.52
C ILE A 84 -4.01 3.05 -12.16
N VAL A 85 -5.22 2.70 -11.69
CA VAL A 85 -6.47 3.33 -12.13
C VAL A 85 -6.44 4.84 -11.89
N ALA A 86 -6.00 5.29 -10.71
CA ALA A 86 -5.90 6.72 -10.41
C ALA A 86 -4.92 7.44 -11.34
N VAL A 87 -3.79 6.81 -11.67
CA VAL A 87 -2.80 7.39 -12.60
C VAL A 87 -3.33 7.42 -14.04
N ASN A 88 -3.90 6.31 -14.53
CA ASN A 88 -4.39 6.19 -15.91
C ASN A 88 -5.64 7.04 -16.16
N THR A 89 -6.45 7.34 -15.14
CA THR A 89 -7.61 8.23 -15.25
C THR A 89 -7.29 9.70 -14.97
N HIS A 90 -6.00 10.07 -14.96
CA HIS A 90 -5.51 11.42 -14.65
C HIS A 90 -5.88 11.95 -13.23
N ASN A 91 -6.32 11.07 -12.33
CA ASN A 91 -6.59 11.36 -10.92
C ASN A 91 -5.35 11.23 -10.03
N VAL A 92 -4.17 11.60 -10.53
CA VAL A 92 -2.89 11.50 -9.80
C VAL A 92 -2.93 12.30 -8.50
N LEU A 93 -3.67 13.42 -8.47
CA LEU A 93 -3.89 14.20 -7.25
C LEU A 93 -4.57 13.38 -6.14
N GLN A 94 -5.56 12.55 -6.48
CA GLN A 94 -6.20 11.66 -5.50
C GLN A 94 -5.24 10.55 -5.04
N ALA A 95 -4.38 10.04 -5.92
CA ALA A 95 -3.35 9.07 -5.52
C ALA A 95 -2.39 9.68 -4.47
N SER A 96 -1.87 10.88 -4.73
CA SER A 96 -1.03 11.63 -3.79
C SER A 96 -1.75 11.92 -2.48
N LEU A 97 -3.01 12.33 -2.54
CA LEU A 97 -3.82 12.58 -1.36
C LEU A 97 -4.02 11.32 -0.51
N GLY A 98 -4.17 10.16 -1.15
CA GLY A 98 -4.22 8.86 -0.47
C GLY A 98 -2.93 8.59 0.31
N TYR A 99 -1.76 8.91 -0.25
CA TYR A 99 -0.48 8.79 0.46
C TYR A 99 -0.35 9.74 1.64
N TYR A 100 -0.90 10.96 1.55
CA TYR A 100 -0.92 11.90 2.68
C TYR A 100 -1.92 11.48 3.77
N LEU A 101 -3.00 10.80 3.40
CA LEU A 101 -3.97 10.22 4.33
C LEU A 101 -3.44 8.99 5.07
N ASN A 102 -2.52 8.23 4.46
CA ASN A 102 -2.03 6.95 5.00
C ASN A 102 -1.58 7.02 6.47
N PRO A 103 -0.74 7.97 6.91
CA PRO A 103 -0.34 8.06 8.32
C PRO A 103 -1.52 8.22 9.28
N LEU A 104 -2.52 9.02 8.91
CA LEU A 104 -3.71 9.25 9.73
C LEU A 104 -4.55 7.97 9.85
N VAL A 105 -4.80 7.30 8.72
CA VAL A 105 -5.59 6.06 8.69
C VAL A 105 -4.86 4.92 9.39
N ASN A 106 -3.54 4.80 9.21
CA ASN A 106 -2.72 3.82 9.91
C ASN A 106 -2.76 4.02 11.42
N VAL A 107 -2.64 5.25 11.90
CA VAL A 107 -2.77 5.54 13.34
C VAL A 107 -4.17 5.20 13.81
N PHE A 108 -5.21 5.64 13.11
CA PHE A 108 -6.60 5.33 13.45
C PHE A 108 -6.82 3.81 13.59
N PHE A 109 -6.34 3.02 12.63
CA PHE A 109 -6.41 1.56 12.67
C PHE A 109 -5.57 0.99 13.82
N GLY A 110 -4.39 1.57 14.09
CA GLY A 110 -3.57 1.30 15.27
C GLY A 110 -4.35 1.40 16.59
N LEU A 111 -5.10 2.48 16.76
CA LEU A 111 -5.95 2.69 17.94
C LEU A 111 -7.08 1.69 18.03
N VAL A 112 -7.78 1.44 16.91
CA VAL A 112 -8.99 0.61 16.90
C VAL A 112 -8.66 -0.86 17.10
N PHE A 113 -7.66 -1.38 16.37
CA PHE A 113 -7.35 -2.82 16.37
C PHE A 113 -6.33 -3.21 17.44
N PHE A 114 -5.34 -2.36 17.73
CA PHE A 114 -4.25 -2.69 18.65
C PHE A 114 -4.32 -1.93 19.98
N LYS A 115 -5.33 -1.06 20.16
CA LYS A 115 -5.53 -0.25 21.38
C LYS A 115 -4.28 0.52 21.79
N GLU A 116 -3.51 0.99 20.80
CA GLU A 116 -2.30 1.75 21.05
C GLU A 116 -2.63 3.07 21.74
N THR A 117 -1.75 3.52 22.64
CA THR A 117 -1.89 4.82 23.29
C THR A 117 -1.05 5.86 22.57
N ILE A 118 -1.66 6.98 22.17
CA ILE A 118 -0.96 8.06 21.48
C ILE A 118 -0.29 8.97 22.51
N LYS A 119 1.02 9.21 22.33
CA LYS A 119 1.75 10.22 23.12
C LYS A 119 1.30 11.63 22.72
N LYS A 120 1.32 12.59 23.64
CA LYS A 120 0.94 13.99 23.37
C LYS A 120 1.61 14.60 22.13
N GLN A 121 2.89 14.29 21.90
CA GLN A 121 3.64 14.73 20.73
C GLN A 121 3.12 14.12 19.41
N GLN A 122 2.75 12.83 19.41
CA GLN A 122 2.14 12.17 18.27
C GLN A 122 0.75 12.74 17.99
N ALA A 123 -0.05 13.01 19.03
CA ALA A 123 -1.35 13.63 18.89
C ALA A 123 -1.25 15.00 18.19
N PHE A 124 -0.28 15.82 18.60
CA PHE A 124 0.00 17.10 17.95
C PHE A 124 0.39 16.94 16.46
N ALA A 125 1.28 15.99 16.15
CA ALA A 125 1.66 15.70 14.77
C ALA A 125 0.47 15.22 13.91
N ILE A 126 -0.39 14.36 14.48
CA ILE A 126 -1.62 13.87 13.84
C ILE A 126 -2.57 15.03 13.60
N SER A 127 -2.74 15.95 14.54
CA SER A 127 -3.58 17.14 14.36
C SER A 127 -3.08 18.03 13.21
N ILE A 128 -1.77 18.26 13.11
CA ILE A 128 -1.18 19.02 12.00
C ILE A 128 -1.42 18.30 10.66
N ALA A 129 -1.17 16.99 10.60
CA ALA A 129 -1.41 16.20 9.40
C ALA A 129 -2.89 16.20 9.00
N ALA A 130 -3.81 16.08 9.97
CA ALA A 130 -5.25 16.15 9.74
C ALA A 130 -5.70 17.51 9.21
N LEU A 131 -5.12 18.62 9.71
CA LEU A 131 -5.36 19.96 9.19
C LEU A 131 -4.86 20.09 7.74
N GLY A 132 -3.64 19.64 7.44
CA GLY A 132 -3.08 19.68 6.09
C GLY A 132 -3.93 18.91 5.09
N VAL A 133 -4.36 17.70 5.46
CA VAL A 133 -5.30 16.90 4.67
C VAL A 133 -6.65 17.60 4.52
N GLY A 134 -7.21 18.17 5.60
CA GLY A 134 -8.48 18.90 5.55
C GLY A 134 -8.45 20.07 4.57
N VAL A 135 -7.35 20.83 4.55
CA VAL A 135 -7.11 21.90 3.58
C VAL A 135 -7.07 21.35 2.15
N LEU A 136 -6.29 20.28 1.91
CA LEU A 136 -6.20 19.63 0.59
C LEU A 136 -7.55 19.11 0.10
N VAL A 137 -8.35 18.49 0.97
CA VAL A 137 -9.70 18.01 0.64
C VAL A 137 -10.62 19.19 0.32
N GLY A 138 -10.55 20.27 1.10
CA GLY A 138 -11.32 21.49 0.85
C GLY A 138 -10.98 22.13 -0.50
N PHE A 139 -9.69 22.18 -0.87
CA PHE A 139 -9.24 22.66 -2.18
C PHE A 139 -9.67 21.76 -3.34
N HIS A 140 -9.76 20.44 -3.11
CA HIS A 140 -10.15 19.49 -4.15
C HIS A 140 -11.62 19.66 -4.56
N GLY A 141 -12.47 20.20 -3.67
CA GLY A 141 -13.89 20.50 -3.96
C GLY A 141 -14.79 19.27 -4.06
N GLU A 142 -14.23 18.07 -4.11
CA GLU A 142 -14.94 16.80 -4.20
C GLU A 142 -14.44 15.79 -3.14
N VAL A 143 -15.29 14.83 -2.78
CA VAL A 143 -14.90 13.74 -1.88
C VAL A 143 -13.90 12.84 -2.61
N PRO A 144 -12.66 12.69 -2.09
CA PRO A 144 -11.59 11.99 -2.79
C PRO A 144 -11.71 10.47 -2.63
N LYS A 145 -12.65 9.86 -3.36
CA LYS A 145 -12.99 8.43 -3.24
C LYS A 145 -11.78 7.52 -3.46
N LEU A 146 -10.95 7.79 -4.47
CA LEU A 146 -9.78 6.95 -4.76
C LEU A 146 -8.72 7.08 -3.65
N ALA A 147 -8.53 8.29 -3.11
CA ALA A 147 -7.62 8.52 -1.99
C ALA A 147 -8.04 7.71 -0.76
N LEU A 148 -9.33 7.74 -0.43
CA LEU A 148 -9.89 7.00 0.71
C LEU A 148 -9.77 5.49 0.54
N LEU A 149 -10.05 4.96 -0.65
CA LEU A 149 -9.89 3.53 -0.94
C LEU A 149 -8.42 3.12 -0.89
N LEU A 150 -7.51 3.93 -1.44
CA LEU A 150 -6.06 3.68 -1.39
C LEU A 150 -5.54 3.63 0.04
N CYS A 151 -5.84 4.62 0.87
CA CYS A 151 -5.33 4.63 2.23
C CYS A 151 -5.97 3.54 3.10
N SER A 152 -7.26 3.26 2.91
CA SER A 152 -7.96 2.20 3.66
C SER A 152 -7.46 0.80 3.31
N THR A 153 -7.23 0.51 2.02
CA THR A 153 -6.67 -0.78 1.59
C THR A 153 -5.24 -0.97 2.10
N PHE A 154 -4.42 0.07 2.05
CA PHE A 154 -3.04 0.01 2.56
C PHE A 154 -3.00 -0.15 4.09
N ALA A 155 -3.83 0.60 4.83
CA ALA A 155 -3.93 0.47 6.28
C ALA A 155 -4.46 -0.89 6.72
N GLY A 156 -5.49 -1.41 6.03
CA GLY A 156 -6.00 -2.75 6.27
C GLY A 156 -4.94 -3.83 6.03
N TYR A 157 -4.14 -3.71 4.96
CA TYR A 157 -2.98 -4.57 4.73
C TYR A 157 -2.01 -4.53 5.91
N GLY A 158 -1.69 -3.33 6.41
CA GLY A 158 -0.82 -3.14 7.57
C GLY A 158 -1.35 -3.79 8.85
N VAL A 159 -2.65 -3.66 9.14
CA VAL A 159 -3.29 -4.30 10.30
C VAL A 159 -3.17 -5.82 10.22
N LEU A 160 -3.50 -6.42 9.07
CA LEU A 160 -3.43 -7.87 8.90
C LEU A 160 -2.01 -8.37 9.06
N ARG A 161 -1.03 -7.67 8.48
CA ARG A 161 0.38 -8.05 8.57
C ARG A 161 0.90 -7.97 10.01
N LYS A 162 0.58 -6.89 10.71
CA LYS A 162 0.94 -6.72 12.12
C LYS A 162 0.24 -7.72 13.06
N SER A 163 -0.88 -8.31 12.64
CA SER A 163 -1.58 -9.32 13.44
C SER A 163 -1.02 -10.73 13.30
N ILE A 164 -0.21 -10.99 12.26
CA ILE A 164 0.40 -12.30 12.00
C ILE A 164 1.89 -12.36 12.33
N ASP A 165 2.58 -11.21 12.36
CA ASP A 165 3.97 -11.08 12.80
C ASP A 165 4.05 -11.08 14.34
#